data_AF-A0A6J6I1Y7-F1
#
_entry.id   AF-A0A6J6I1Y7-F1
#
_cell.length_a   1.000
_cell.length_b   1.000
_cell.length_c   1.000
_cell.angle_alpha   90.00
_cell.angle_beta   90.00
_cell.angle_gamma   90.00
#
_symmetry.space_group_name_H-M   'P 1'
#
loop_
_entity.id
_entity.type
_entity.pdbx_description
1 polymer ?
#
loop_
_entity_poly.entity_id
_entity_poly.type
_entity_poly.pdbx_seq_one_letter_code
_entity_poly.pdbx_strand_id
1 'polypeptide(L)'
;MGSIRSFARAHIHGIDGLRALAAFAVVAHHVGFDTGTTTHSRFGIILEQLDIGVAVFFVLSGFLLGAPFVQRILSDRPIDGIGRFWLRRAVRIYPAYWLVLTFMVLFLGTSIASLYQFVAYYGLLQIYDADLFFGGMVQAWTLCTELAFYAVLPLLAISANFAVRRLTRLRADTALLVGCAALYLASTAWRLAMYGFHPSFGRVALMWLPGQLDLFALGLGLAVLRARTDRDERFNQRVRAFVRSPALWWAAAIAVFAFTCIAGLRRPIVPADTPFSFGDGTEFWRQIAFGLFSVLLIAPIALRRRPDRLTSATLGSRPMVMLGVVSYGVYLWHKSLIPKVQEWFGWGFFQGNFLVVFLAVSLLSTALAWLTHRWIESPSLRLTDGGGIRSKVPERETAIPPDSDPGPSKD
;
A
#
# COMPACT_ATOMS: atom_id res chain seq x y z
N MET A 1 1.75 -27.32 12.37
CA MET A 1 2.96 -26.89 11.61
C MET A 1 2.83 -26.93 10.07
N GLY A 2 1.81 -27.57 9.48
CA GLY A 2 1.61 -27.60 8.01
C GLY A 2 1.06 -26.32 7.36
N SER A 3 0.54 -25.37 8.15
CA SER A 3 -0.07 -24.13 7.63
C SER A 3 0.96 -23.19 6.99
N ILE A 4 2.20 -23.12 7.49
CA ILE A 4 3.21 -22.14 7.04
C ILE A 4 3.81 -22.50 5.66
N ARG A 5 3.78 -23.79 5.28
CA ARG A 5 4.39 -24.24 4.02
C ARG A 5 3.53 -23.98 2.78
N SER A 6 2.22 -23.73 2.92
CA SER A 6 1.38 -23.36 1.77
C SER A 6 1.49 -21.89 1.34
N PHE A 7 2.29 -21.08 2.03
CA PHE A 7 2.42 -19.63 1.80
C PHE A 7 3.41 -19.26 0.67
N ALA A 8 4.21 -20.22 0.19
CA ALA A 8 5.27 -19.99 -0.80
C ALA A 8 4.80 -20.07 -2.28
N ARG A 9 3.62 -19.53 -2.61
CA ARG A 9 3.24 -19.31 -4.02
C ARG A 9 3.60 -17.89 -4.43
N ALA A 10 4.70 -17.76 -5.18
CA ALA A 10 5.12 -16.57 -5.92
C ALA A 10 5.02 -15.23 -5.16
N HIS A 11 5.37 -15.21 -3.87
CA HIS A 11 5.59 -13.95 -3.17
C HIS A 11 6.92 -13.35 -3.62
N ILE A 12 6.91 -12.09 -4.05
CA ILE A 12 8.15 -11.33 -4.19
C ILE A 12 8.66 -11.10 -2.77
N HIS A 13 9.62 -11.92 -2.36
CA HIS A 13 10.23 -11.88 -1.04
C HIS A 13 10.66 -10.44 -0.68
N GLY A 14 10.25 -9.97 0.51
CA GLY A 14 10.54 -8.63 1.01
C GLY A 14 9.38 -7.63 0.91
N ILE A 15 8.40 -7.85 0.02
CA ILE A 15 7.24 -6.95 -0.08
C ILE A 15 6.35 -7.02 1.17
N ASP A 16 6.18 -8.21 1.77
CA ASP A 16 5.45 -8.34 3.03
C ASP A 16 6.13 -7.56 4.16
N GLY A 17 7.46 -7.61 4.22
CA GLY A 17 8.22 -6.81 5.18
C GLY A 17 8.03 -5.31 4.99
N LEU A 18 7.93 -4.82 3.74
CA LEU A 18 7.59 -3.43 3.48
C LEU A 18 6.17 -3.08 3.95
N ARG A 19 5.20 -3.97 3.74
CA ARG A 19 3.83 -3.80 4.24
C ARG A 19 3.79 -3.74 5.76
N ALA A 20 4.60 -4.56 6.44
CA ALA A 20 4.75 -4.51 7.90
C ALA A 20 5.28 -3.13 8.32
N LEU A 21 6.41 -2.70 7.76
CA LEU A 21 7.04 -1.42 8.09
C LEU A 21 6.07 -0.24 7.87
N ALA A 22 5.37 -0.24 6.73
CA ALA A 22 4.38 0.78 6.40
C ALA A 22 3.19 0.79 7.38
N ALA A 23 2.66 -0.37 7.78
CA ALA A 23 1.58 -0.44 8.76
C ALA A 23 2.01 0.12 10.12
N PHE A 24 3.16 -0.28 10.65
CA PHE A 24 3.63 0.19 11.95
C PHE A 24 4.07 1.66 11.94
N ALA A 25 4.54 2.18 10.80
CA ALA A 25 4.74 3.63 10.63
C ALA A 25 3.40 4.38 10.80
N VAL A 26 2.34 3.91 10.15
CA VAL A 26 1.00 4.51 10.30
C VAL A 26 0.46 4.39 11.74
N VAL A 27 0.71 3.27 12.42
CA VAL A 27 0.36 3.12 13.84
C VAL A 27 1.10 4.15 14.69
N ALA A 28 2.42 4.28 14.50
CA ALA A 28 3.24 5.24 15.23
C ALA A 28 2.80 6.69 14.98
N HIS A 29 2.41 7.03 13.74
CA HIS A 29 1.83 8.33 13.40
C HIS A 29 0.57 8.63 14.22
N HIS A 30 -0.42 7.73 14.17
CA HIS A 30 -1.70 7.94 14.86
C HIS A 30 -1.54 7.95 16.39
N VAL A 31 -0.70 7.07 16.94
CA VAL A 31 -0.39 7.09 18.38
C VAL A 31 0.34 8.39 18.75
N GLY A 32 1.28 8.84 17.93
CA GLY A 32 1.98 10.10 18.14
C GLY A 32 1.03 11.29 18.18
N PHE A 33 0.05 11.33 17.26
CA PHE A 33 -0.98 12.35 17.21
C PHE A 33 -1.91 12.29 18.43
N ASP A 34 -2.50 11.13 18.72
CA ASP A 34 -3.49 10.98 19.79
C ASP A 34 -2.91 11.17 21.19
N THR A 35 -1.60 10.95 21.37
CA THR A 35 -0.91 11.22 22.64
C THR A 35 -0.42 12.67 22.77
N GLY A 36 -0.58 13.49 21.72
CA GLY A 36 -0.03 14.85 21.65
C GLY A 36 1.50 14.91 21.50
N THR A 37 2.15 13.77 21.23
CA THR A 37 3.62 13.74 21.07
C THR A 37 4.07 14.47 19.80
N THR A 38 3.25 14.46 18.74
CA THR A 38 3.51 15.21 17.50
C THR A 38 3.59 16.71 17.72
N THR A 39 2.87 17.24 18.73
CA THR A 39 2.82 18.68 19.03
C THR A 39 3.82 19.09 20.12
N HIS A 40 4.02 18.27 21.15
CA HIS A 40 4.76 18.67 22.35
C HIS A 40 6.22 18.22 22.40
N SER A 41 6.70 17.41 21.44
CA SER A 41 8.06 16.87 21.43
C SER A 41 8.79 17.15 20.12
N ARG A 42 10.11 17.37 20.19
CA ARG A 42 10.98 17.40 19.00
C ARG A 42 10.97 16.06 18.25
N PHE A 43 10.75 14.95 18.96
CA PHE A 43 10.54 13.64 18.34
C PHE A 43 9.22 13.58 17.55
N GLY A 44 8.26 14.43 17.88
CA GLY A 44 6.98 14.55 17.21
C GLY A 44 7.08 14.85 15.71
N ILE A 45 8.13 15.55 15.29
CA ILE A 45 8.43 15.85 13.88
C ILE A 45 8.56 14.57 13.06
N ILE A 46 9.22 13.56 13.62
CA ILE A 46 9.42 12.26 12.95
C ILE A 46 8.07 11.54 12.86
N LEU A 47 7.34 11.47 13.97
CA LEU A 47 6.05 10.77 14.05
C LEU A 47 5.01 11.35 13.10
N GLU A 48 5.00 12.67 12.93
CA GLU A 48 4.11 13.36 11.99
C GLU A 48 4.29 12.86 10.56
N GLN A 49 5.53 12.59 10.13
CA GLN A 49 5.83 12.13 8.77
C GLN A 49 5.68 10.62 8.56
N LEU A 50 5.36 9.84 9.60
CA LEU A 50 5.20 8.38 9.48
C LEU A 50 3.90 7.96 8.77
N ASP A 51 3.00 8.90 8.45
CA ASP A 51 1.88 8.68 7.52
C ASP A 51 2.36 8.39 6.09
N ILE A 52 3.65 8.59 5.79
CA ILE A 52 4.34 8.12 4.57
C ILE A 52 4.12 6.62 4.29
N GLY A 53 3.82 5.82 5.31
CA GLY A 53 3.44 4.42 5.16
C GLY A 53 2.23 4.23 4.22
N VAL A 54 1.30 5.19 4.19
CA VAL A 54 0.16 5.17 3.24
C VAL A 54 0.64 5.27 1.79
N ALA A 55 1.61 6.14 1.51
CA ALA A 55 2.17 6.27 0.17
C ALA A 55 2.87 4.99 -0.29
N VAL A 56 3.58 4.31 0.63
CA VAL A 56 4.18 2.99 0.38
C VAL A 56 3.08 1.97 0.00
N PHE A 57 1.94 1.96 0.70
CA PHE A 57 0.82 1.09 0.35
C PHE A 57 0.25 1.39 -1.04
N PHE A 58 0.01 2.65 -1.40
CA PHE A 58 -0.52 3.00 -2.72
C PHE A 58 0.43 2.63 -3.87
N VAL A 59 1.75 2.88 -3.72
CA VAL A 59 2.74 2.46 -4.72
C VAL A 59 2.80 0.93 -4.81
N LEU A 60 2.76 0.21 -3.68
CA LEU A 60 2.68 -1.25 -3.68
C LEU A 60 1.39 -1.77 -4.34
N SER A 61 0.25 -1.13 -4.09
CA SER A 61 -1.04 -1.48 -4.69
C SER A 61 -1.00 -1.29 -6.21
N GLY A 62 -0.45 -0.17 -6.70
CA GLY A 62 -0.22 0.04 -8.13
C GLY A 62 0.70 -1.02 -8.75
N PHE A 63 1.79 -1.36 -8.06
CA PHE A 63 2.75 -2.36 -8.53
C PHE A 63 2.15 -3.79 -8.57
N LEU A 64 1.62 -4.26 -7.45
CA LEU A 64 1.16 -5.63 -7.28
C LEU A 64 -0.09 -5.93 -8.11
N LEU A 65 -1.04 -4.98 -8.16
CA LEU A 65 -2.29 -5.18 -8.89
C LEU A 65 -2.15 -4.88 -10.38
N GLY A 66 -1.25 -3.96 -10.75
CA GLY A 66 -0.96 -3.65 -12.14
C GLY A 66 -0.16 -4.74 -12.86
N ALA A 67 0.77 -5.41 -12.17
CA ALA A 67 1.69 -6.37 -12.78
C ALA A 67 1.01 -7.46 -13.64
N PRO A 68 -0.08 -8.12 -13.20
CA PRO A 68 -0.77 -9.12 -14.03
C PRO A 68 -1.35 -8.52 -15.32
N PHE A 69 -1.92 -7.31 -15.27
CA PHE A 69 -2.48 -6.62 -16.44
C PHE A 69 -1.39 -6.21 -17.41
N VAL A 70 -0.32 -5.58 -16.91
CA VAL A 70 0.87 -5.21 -17.69
C VAL A 70 1.47 -6.43 -18.38
N GLN A 71 1.61 -7.56 -17.66
CA GLN A 71 2.14 -8.79 -18.23
C GLN A 71 1.27 -9.33 -19.36
N ARG A 72 -0.06 -9.24 -19.26
CA ARG A 72 -0.99 -9.64 -20.33
C ARG A 72 -0.85 -8.77 -21.57
N ILE A 73 -0.87 -7.44 -21.39
CA ILE A 73 -0.72 -6.47 -22.48
C ILE A 73 0.60 -6.73 -23.23
N LEU A 74 1.71 -6.83 -22.50
CA LEU A 74 3.03 -7.06 -23.09
C LEU A 74 3.25 -8.49 -23.63
N SER A 75 2.34 -9.43 -23.37
CA SER A 75 2.36 -10.78 -23.95
C SER A 75 1.31 -10.97 -25.05
N ASP A 76 0.66 -9.88 -25.46
CA ASP A 76 -0.47 -9.89 -26.39
C ASP A 76 -1.61 -10.85 -25.98
N ARG A 77 -1.86 -10.97 -24.67
CA ARG A 77 -2.94 -11.80 -24.12
C ARG A 77 -4.18 -10.95 -23.81
N PRO A 78 -5.38 -11.51 -23.94
CA PRO A 78 -6.61 -10.80 -23.61
C PRO A 78 -6.65 -10.39 -22.13
N ILE A 79 -7.30 -9.25 -21.87
CA ILE A 79 -7.61 -8.77 -20.52
C ILE A 79 -8.90 -9.47 -20.08
N ASP A 80 -8.75 -10.62 -19.42
CA ASP A 80 -9.84 -11.43 -18.91
C ASP A 80 -9.86 -11.45 -17.36
N GLY A 81 -10.88 -12.10 -16.79
CA GLY A 81 -10.94 -12.33 -15.35
C GLY A 81 -11.24 -11.08 -14.48
N ILE A 82 -11.74 -10.00 -15.09
CA ILE A 82 -12.05 -8.72 -14.40
C ILE A 82 -13.05 -8.92 -13.24
N GLY A 83 -14.13 -9.68 -13.47
CA GLY A 83 -15.11 -9.97 -12.40
C GLY A 83 -14.48 -10.72 -11.23
N ARG A 84 -13.59 -11.70 -11.52
CA ARG A 84 -12.85 -12.42 -10.48
C ARG A 84 -11.86 -11.52 -9.75
N PHE A 85 -11.22 -10.58 -10.46
CA PHE A 85 -10.37 -9.57 -9.85
C PHE A 85 -11.16 -8.72 -8.85
N TRP A 86 -12.30 -8.13 -9.25
CA TRP A 86 -13.14 -7.32 -8.36
C TRP A 86 -13.66 -8.13 -7.17
N LEU A 87 -14.16 -9.35 -7.40
CA LEU A 87 -14.61 -10.22 -6.31
C LEU A 87 -13.49 -10.48 -5.29
N ARG A 88 -12.28 -10.82 -5.75
CA ARG A 88 -11.12 -11.03 -4.86
C ARG A 88 -10.72 -9.78 -4.09
N ARG A 89 -10.93 -8.58 -4.65
CA ARG A 89 -10.65 -7.32 -3.95
C ARG A 89 -11.73 -7.00 -2.93
N ALA A 90 -13.01 -7.17 -3.29
CA ALA A 90 -14.14 -6.99 -2.38
C ALA A 90 -14.03 -7.93 -1.17
N VAL A 91 -13.77 -9.23 -1.41
CA VAL A 91 -13.59 -10.24 -0.38
C VAL A 91 -12.32 -10.02 0.46
N ARG A 92 -11.31 -9.34 -0.08
CA ARG A 92 -10.11 -8.96 0.68
C ARG A 92 -10.39 -7.82 1.67
N ILE A 93 -11.23 -6.86 1.30
CA ILE A 93 -11.50 -5.66 2.10
C ILE A 93 -12.68 -5.88 3.05
N TYR A 94 -13.86 -6.13 2.49
CA TYR A 94 -15.11 -5.94 3.21
C TYR A 94 -15.29 -6.81 4.46
N PRO A 95 -14.95 -8.12 4.46
CA PRO A 95 -15.21 -8.95 5.64
C PRO A 95 -14.53 -8.45 6.92
N ALA A 96 -13.25 -8.09 6.85
CA ALA A 96 -12.53 -7.57 8.00
C ALA A 96 -12.93 -6.12 8.31
N TYR A 97 -13.11 -5.28 7.28
CA TYR A 97 -13.56 -3.91 7.45
C TYR A 97 -14.91 -3.84 8.17
N TRP A 98 -15.90 -4.60 7.72
CA TRP A 98 -17.22 -4.67 8.34
C TRP A 98 -17.14 -5.16 9.77
N LEU A 99 -16.35 -6.21 10.06
CA LEU A 99 -16.16 -6.67 11.43
C LEU A 99 -15.67 -5.56 12.35
N VAL A 100 -14.62 -4.83 11.95
CA VAL A 100 -14.04 -3.77 12.78
C VAL A 100 -15.00 -2.59 12.92
N LEU A 101 -15.62 -2.14 11.83
CA LEU A 101 -16.60 -1.05 11.89
C LEU A 101 -17.81 -1.42 12.77
N THR A 102 -18.37 -2.62 12.61
CA THR A 102 -19.46 -3.11 13.46
C THR A 102 -19.03 -3.19 14.93
N PHE A 103 -17.80 -3.64 15.21
CA PHE A 103 -17.26 -3.63 16.56
C PHE A 103 -17.19 -2.20 17.13
N MET A 104 -16.73 -1.22 16.34
CA MET A 104 -16.69 0.17 16.77
C MET A 104 -18.08 0.75 17.07
N VAL A 105 -19.08 0.40 16.24
CA VAL A 105 -20.48 0.81 16.45
C VAL A 105 -21.05 0.21 17.73
N LEU A 106 -20.86 -1.08 17.95
CA LEU A 106 -21.47 -1.80 19.08
C LEU A 106 -20.76 -1.53 20.42
N PHE A 107 -19.44 -1.38 20.42
CA PHE A 107 -18.65 -1.38 21.65
C PHE A 107 -17.90 -0.08 21.93
N LEU A 108 -17.68 0.77 20.92
CA LEU A 108 -16.87 1.99 21.05
C LEU A 108 -17.66 3.28 20.81
N GLY A 109 -18.99 3.18 20.71
CA GLY A 109 -19.88 4.35 20.63
C GLY A 109 -19.85 5.09 19.28
N THR A 110 -19.35 4.47 18.21
CA THR A 110 -19.47 5.04 16.86
C THR A 110 -20.94 5.09 16.44
N SER A 111 -21.52 6.28 16.34
CA SER A 111 -22.92 6.46 15.98
C SER A 111 -23.13 6.42 14.46
N ILE A 112 -24.11 5.63 14.01
CA ILE A 112 -24.64 5.67 12.64
C ILE A 112 -26.13 6.00 12.76
N ALA A 113 -26.48 7.25 12.49
CA ALA A 113 -27.80 7.81 12.80
C ALA A 113 -28.80 7.73 11.64
N SER A 114 -28.36 7.38 10.42
CA SER A 114 -29.22 7.35 9.23
C SER A 114 -28.80 6.27 8.24
N LEU A 115 -29.72 5.89 7.35
CA LEU A 115 -29.42 4.99 6.23
C LEU A 115 -28.32 5.56 5.33
N TYR A 116 -28.27 6.88 5.15
CA TYR A 116 -27.22 7.55 4.39
C TYR A 116 -25.84 7.32 5.01
N GLN A 117 -25.69 7.53 6.33
CA GLN A 117 -24.44 7.24 7.04
C GLN A 117 -24.09 5.76 6.99
N PHE A 118 -25.08 4.86 7.12
CA PHE A 118 -24.86 3.42 7.02
C PHE A 118 -24.26 3.05 5.66
N VAL A 119 -24.89 3.48 4.57
CA VAL A 119 -24.42 3.23 3.19
C VAL A 119 -23.05 3.87 2.98
N ALA A 120 -22.83 5.09 3.45
CA ALA A 120 -21.57 5.78 3.26
C ALA A 120 -20.40 5.10 3.99
N TYR A 121 -20.57 4.72 5.27
CA TYR A 121 -19.52 4.05 6.02
C TYR A 121 -19.33 2.60 5.57
N TYR A 122 -20.38 1.76 5.57
CA TYR A 122 -20.22 0.35 5.19
C TYR A 122 -19.87 0.14 3.71
N GLY A 123 -20.17 1.12 2.86
CA GLY A 123 -19.81 1.15 1.43
C GLY A 123 -18.48 1.81 1.10
N LEU A 124 -17.73 2.32 2.08
CA LEU A 124 -16.48 3.07 1.86
C LEU A 124 -16.64 4.30 0.96
N LEU A 125 -17.71 5.07 1.14
CA LEU A 125 -18.02 6.29 0.38
C LEU A 125 -17.86 7.57 1.18
N GLN A 126 -17.44 7.50 2.46
CA GLN A 126 -17.37 8.66 3.35
C GLN A 126 -16.37 9.74 2.92
N ILE A 127 -15.45 9.43 2.00
CA ILE A 127 -14.56 10.44 1.42
C ILE A 127 -15.26 11.32 0.39
N TYR A 128 -16.49 11.04 -0.05
CA TYR A 128 -17.17 11.88 -1.04
C TYR A 128 -18.08 12.94 -0.41
N ASP A 129 -18.11 12.99 0.92
CA ASP A 129 -18.89 13.92 1.72
C ASP A 129 -17.99 14.47 2.84
N ALA A 130 -17.86 15.79 2.91
CA ALA A 130 -16.99 16.45 3.87
C ALA A 130 -17.47 16.26 5.33
N ASP A 131 -18.78 16.16 5.54
CA ASP A 131 -19.36 15.99 6.86
C ASP A 131 -19.16 14.57 7.41
N LEU A 132 -19.01 13.59 6.52
CA LEU A 132 -18.81 12.19 6.88
C LEU A 132 -17.32 11.80 6.99
N PHE A 133 -16.41 12.61 6.46
CA PHE A 133 -14.99 12.25 6.33
C PHE A 133 -14.32 11.83 7.66
N PHE A 134 -14.61 12.55 8.75
CA PHE A 134 -14.04 12.26 10.07
C PHE A 134 -14.88 11.30 10.92
N GLY A 135 -16.01 10.81 10.38
CA GLY A 135 -16.86 9.84 11.05
C GLY A 135 -16.47 8.39 10.76
N GLY A 136 -17.09 7.46 11.49
CA GLY A 136 -16.82 6.03 11.33
C GLY A 136 -15.36 5.67 11.64
N MET A 137 -14.64 5.18 10.63
CA MET A 137 -13.20 4.88 10.71
C MET A 137 -12.43 5.97 9.95
N VAL A 138 -11.86 6.93 10.66
CA VAL A 138 -11.13 8.07 10.05
C VAL A 138 -10.04 7.59 9.08
N GLN A 139 -9.26 6.58 9.47
CA GLN A 139 -8.22 6.01 8.63
C GLN A 139 -8.77 5.40 7.33
N ALA A 140 -10.03 4.94 7.30
CA ALA A 140 -10.60 4.24 6.15
C ALA A 140 -10.70 5.09 4.86
N TRP A 141 -10.38 6.40 4.91
CA TRP A 141 -10.23 7.21 3.71
C TRP A 141 -9.31 6.55 2.66
N THR A 142 -8.21 5.91 3.10
CA THR A 142 -7.28 5.24 2.18
C THR A 142 -7.94 4.05 1.48
N LEU A 143 -8.83 3.33 2.18
CA LEU A 143 -9.56 2.19 1.63
C LEU A 143 -10.59 2.64 0.60
N CYS A 144 -11.22 3.81 0.80
CA CYS A 144 -12.08 4.42 -0.20
C CYS A 144 -11.29 4.73 -1.48
N THR A 145 -10.11 5.36 -1.35
CA THR A 145 -9.21 5.65 -2.47
C THR A 145 -8.75 4.37 -3.18
N GLU A 146 -8.36 3.33 -2.43
CA GLU A 146 -7.97 2.04 -2.98
C GLU A 146 -9.13 1.34 -3.71
N LEU A 147 -10.33 1.36 -3.14
CA LEU A 147 -11.51 0.76 -3.75
C LEU A 147 -11.83 1.43 -5.09
N ALA A 148 -11.74 2.77 -5.16
CA ALA A 148 -11.86 3.51 -6.40
C ALA A 148 -10.76 3.11 -7.42
N PHE A 149 -9.51 2.94 -6.97
CA PHE A 149 -8.43 2.44 -7.83
C PHE A 149 -8.74 1.02 -8.35
N TYR A 150 -9.27 0.14 -7.51
CA TYR A 150 -9.62 -1.24 -7.90
C TYR A 150 -10.75 -1.26 -8.93
N ALA A 151 -11.73 -0.36 -8.82
CA ALA A 151 -12.78 -0.21 -9.80
C ALA A 151 -12.22 0.24 -11.16
N VAL A 152 -11.30 1.22 -11.16
CA VAL A 152 -10.78 1.87 -12.37
C VAL A 152 -9.63 1.10 -13.04
N LEU A 153 -8.85 0.32 -12.30
CA LEU A 153 -7.64 -0.35 -12.82
C LEU A 153 -7.90 -1.27 -14.04
N PRO A 154 -8.94 -2.13 -14.07
CA PRO A 154 -9.23 -2.93 -15.26
C PRO A 154 -9.59 -2.08 -16.49
N LEU A 155 -10.28 -0.95 -16.29
CA LEU A 155 -10.60 -0.01 -17.35
C LEU A 155 -9.33 0.66 -17.90
N LEU A 156 -8.41 1.06 -17.01
CA LEU A 156 -7.09 1.55 -17.41
C LEU A 156 -6.31 0.49 -18.20
N ALA A 157 -6.38 -0.78 -17.80
CA ALA A 157 -5.72 -1.87 -18.52
C ALA A 157 -6.31 -2.10 -19.92
N ILE A 158 -7.64 -2.04 -20.07
CA ILE A 158 -8.32 -2.14 -21.37
C ILE A 158 -7.91 -0.96 -22.28
N SER A 159 -7.99 0.27 -21.77
CA SER A 159 -7.61 1.48 -22.49
C SER A 159 -6.13 1.45 -22.90
N ALA A 160 -5.25 1.00 -22.00
CA ALA A 160 -3.83 0.84 -22.28
C ALA A 160 -3.57 -0.24 -23.34
N ASN A 161 -4.27 -1.37 -23.30
CA ASN A 161 -4.16 -2.42 -24.32
C ASN A 161 -4.58 -1.90 -25.70
N PHE A 162 -5.68 -1.15 -25.76
CA PHE A 162 -6.14 -0.52 -26.99
C PHE A 162 -5.13 0.51 -27.51
N ALA A 163 -4.61 1.38 -26.64
CA ALA A 163 -3.63 2.40 -27.00
C ALA A 163 -2.32 1.77 -27.51
N VAL A 164 -1.79 0.75 -26.84
CA VAL A 164 -0.58 0.02 -27.27
C VAL A 164 -0.74 -0.57 -28.67
N ARG A 165 -1.92 -1.14 -28.98
CA ARG A 165 -2.22 -1.72 -30.30
C ARG A 165 -2.35 -0.66 -31.41
N ARG A 166 -2.78 0.56 -31.06
CA ARG A 166 -2.91 1.69 -32.00
C ARG A 166 -1.61 2.45 -32.20
N LEU A 167 -0.80 2.61 -31.16
CA LEU A 167 0.46 3.36 -31.17
C LEU A 167 1.63 2.48 -31.65
N THR A 168 1.50 1.93 -32.86
CA THR A 168 2.47 0.97 -33.45
C THR A 168 3.89 1.54 -33.62
N ARG A 169 4.05 2.87 -33.57
CA ARG A 169 5.35 3.56 -33.62
C ARG A 169 6.16 3.43 -32.33
N LEU A 170 5.51 3.19 -31.19
CA LEU A 170 6.17 3.05 -29.89
C LEU A 170 6.27 1.58 -29.52
N ARG A 171 7.34 1.21 -28.80
CA ARG A 171 7.37 -0.10 -28.12
C ARG A 171 6.27 -0.12 -27.06
N ALA A 172 5.60 -1.25 -26.90
CA ALA A 172 4.47 -1.40 -25.99
C ALA A 172 4.80 -0.99 -24.54
N ASP A 173 5.99 -1.35 -24.04
CA ASP A 173 6.47 -0.96 -22.72
C ASP A 173 6.67 0.56 -22.60
N THR A 174 7.19 1.21 -23.63
CA THR A 174 7.32 2.67 -23.69
C THR A 174 5.94 3.34 -23.67
N ALA A 175 4.98 2.86 -24.45
CA ALA A 175 3.62 3.40 -24.44
C ALA A 175 2.95 3.26 -23.06
N LEU A 176 3.15 2.14 -22.36
CA LEU A 176 2.68 1.96 -20.99
C LEU A 176 3.35 2.92 -20.00
N LEU A 177 4.66 3.15 -20.12
CA LEU A 177 5.39 4.13 -19.28
C LEU A 177 4.89 5.56 -19.52
N VAL A 178 4.64 5.94 -20.78
CA VAL A 178 4.03 7.23 -21.12
C VAL A 178 2.64 7.35 -20.51
N GLY A 179 1.83 6.27 -20.55
CA GLY A 179 0.54 6.22 -19.85
C GLY A 179 0.67 6.43 -18.34
N CYS A 180 1.64 5.79 -17.69
CA CYS A 180 1.91 6.00 -16.25
C CYS A 180 2.33 7.44 -15.96
N ALA A 181 3.19 8.04 -16.80
CA ALA A 181 3.56 9.45 -16.67
C ALA A 181 2.36 10.38 -16.84
N ALA A 182 1.47 10.10 -17.80
CA ALA A 182 0.24 10.87 -18.00
C ALA A 182 -0.70 10.78 -16.78
N LEU A 183 -0.85 9.61 -16.14
CA LEU A 183 -1.62 9.45 -14.91
C LEU A 183 -1.02 10.26 -13.75
N TYR A 184 0.31 10.25 -13.60
CA TYR A 184 1.03 11.05 -12.61
C TYR A 184 0.79 12.55 -12.81
N LEU A 185 0.93 13.02 -14.05
CA LEU A 185 0.70 14.42 -14.41
C LEU A 185 -0.78 14.82 -14.22
N ALA A 186 -1.73 13.95 -14.57
CA ALA A 186 -3.15 14.19 -14.34
C ALA A 186 -3.47 14.33 -12.84
N SER A 187 -2.86 13.52 -11.99
CA SER A 187 -2.99 13.64 -10.53
C SER A 187 -2.39 14.93 -9.99
N THR A 188 -1.24 15.34 -10.54
CA THR A 188 -0.60 16.62 -10.21
C THR A 188 -1.48 17.79 -10.63
N ALA A 189 -2.03 17.76 -11.84
CA ALA A 189 -2.95 18.77 -12.36
C ALA A 189 -4.25 18.83 -11.53
N TRP A 190 -4.79 17.69 -11.09
CA TRP A 190 -5.93 17.65 -10.18
C TRP A 190 -5.64 18.38 -8.88
N ARG A 191 -4.50 18.09 -8.22
CA ARG A 191 -4.11 18.78 -6.99
C ARG A 191 -3.95 20.27 -7.21
N LEU A 192 -3.25 20.68 -8.26
CA LEU A 192 -3.09 22.10 -8.63
C LEU A 192 -4.44 22.78 -8.88
N ALA A 193 -5.39 22.09 -9.52
CA ALA A 193 -6.75 22.59 -9.72
C ALA A 193 -7.49 22.74 -8.39
N MET A 194 -7.42 21.75 -7.49
CA MET A 194 -8.04 21.86 -6.16
C MET A 194 -7.42 22.98 -5.33
N TYR A 195 -6.10 23.20 -5.46
CA TYR A 195 -5.36 24.31 -4.86
C TYR A 195 -5.53 25.65 -5.58
N GLY A 196 -6.18 25.70 -6.75
CA GLY A 196 -6.43 26.94 -7.48
C GLY A 196 -7.88 27.40 -7.42
N PHE A 197 -8.83 26.45 -7.38
CA PHE A 197 -10.26 26.74 -7.43
C PHE A 197 -10.96 26.78 -6.07
N HIS A 198 -10.38 26.20 -5.02
CA HIS A 198 -10.92 26.20 -3.65
C HIS A 198 -12.39 25.79 -3.56
N PRO A 199 -12.80 24.67 -4.17
CA PRO A 199 -14.15 24.19 -3.96
C PRO A 199 -14.37 23.91 -2.47
N SER A 200 -15.61 24.03 -1.99
CA SER A 200 -15.98 23.75 -0.59
C SER A 200 -15.59 22.34 -0.14
N PHE A 201 -15.49 21.39 -1.08
CA PHE A 201 -15.05 20.01 -0.86
C PHE A 201 -13.54 19.78 -1.07
N GLY A 202 -12.76 20.84 -1.31
CA GLY A 202 -11.40 20.76 -1.87
C GLY A 202 -10.42 19.91 -1.07
N ARG A 203 -10.45 19.95 0.28
CA ARG A 203 -9.55 19.12 1.11
C ARG A 203 -9.82 17.64 0.97
N VAL A 204 -11.09 17.28 1.02
CA VAL A 204 -11.52 15.88 0.94
C VAL A 204 -11.32 15.34 -0.47
N ALA A 205 -11.44 16.20 -1.50
CA ALA A 205 -11.09 15.86 -2.89
C ALA A 205 -9.60 15.56 -3.13
N LEU A 206 -8.68 15.97 -2.24
CA LEU A 206 -7.29 15.53 -2.30
C LEU A 206 -7.11 14.08 -1.85
N MET A 207 -8.06 13.54 -1.07
CA MET A 207 -8.08 12.14 -0.64
C MET A 207 -8.75 11.22 -1.68
N TRP A 208 -9.41 11.80 -2.69
CA TRP A 208 -9.99 11.03 -3.79
C TRP A 208 -8.91 10.41 -4.67
N LEU A 209 -9.30 9.41 -5.46
CA LEU A 209 -8.40 8.75 -6.40
C LEU A 209 -7.61 9.74 -7.27
N PRO A 210 -8.20 10.77 -7.91
CA PRO A 210 -7.43 11.71 -8.71
C PRO A 210 -6.32 12.44 -7.93
N GLY A 211 -6.55 12.74 -6.65
CA GLY A 211 -5.55 13.39 -5.78
C GLY A 211 -4.39 12.48 -5.37
N GLN A 212 -4.53 11.16 -5.52
CA GLN A 212 -3.55 10.15 -5.08
C GLN A 212 -3.05 9.26 -6.24
N LEU A 213 -3.56 9.46 -7.45
CA LEU A 213 -3.34 8.61 -8.62
C LEU A 213 -1.86 8.58 -9.05
N ASP A 214 -1.09 9.61 -8.74
CA ASP A 214 0.36 9.64 -8.95
C ASP A 214 1.10 8.51 -8.23
N LEU A 215 0.74 8.21 -6.98
CA LEU A 215 1.36 7.13 -6.21
C LEU A 215 1.06 5.77 -6.83
N PHE A 216 -0.20 5.54 -7.24
CA PHE A 216 -0.55 4.31 -7.98
C PHE A 216 0.18 4.24 -9.32
N ALA A 217 0.33 5.37 -10.02
CA ALA A 217 1.03 5.45 -11.30
C ALA A 217 2.52 5.12 -11.18
N LEU A 218 3.19 5.54 -10.09
CA LEU A 218 4.57 5.12 -9.78
C LEU A 218 4.65 3.60 -9.63
N GLY A 219 3.70 2.99 -8.92
CA GLY A 219 3.58 1.54 -8.79
C GLY A 219 3.38 0.84 -10.14
N LEU A 220 2.46 1.33 -10.96
CA LEU A 220 2.22 0.84 -12.32
C LEU A 220 3.49 0.93 -13.19
N GLY A 221 4.24 2.05 -13.08
CA GLY A 221 5.51 2.23 -13.75
C GLY A 221 6.54 1.17 -13.34
N LEU A 222 6.68 0.89 -12.04
CA LEU A 222 7.53 -0.20 -11.53
C LEU A 222 7.09 -1.57 -12.08
N ALA A 223 5.79 -1.80 -12.25
CA ALA A 223 5.27 -3.04 -12.82
C ALA A 223 5.64 -3.19 -14.31
N VAL A 224 5.59 -2.10 -15.08
CA VAL A 224 6.05 -2.06 -16.49
C VAL A 224 7.55 -2.32 -16.58
N LEU A 225 8.35 -1.64 -15.76
CA LEU A 225 9.80 -1.85 -15.72
C LEU A 225 10.14 -3.30 -15.36
N ARG A 226 9.47 -3.89 -14.37
CA ARG A 226 9.64 -5.30 -14.01
C ARG A 226 9.29 -6.22 -15.19
N ALA A 227 8.13 -6.02 -15.80
CA ALA A 227 7.70 -6.84 -16.94
C ALA A 227 8.66 -6.72 -18.15
N ARG A 228 9.34 -5.58 -18.31
CA ARG A 228 10.41 -5.39 -19.29
C ARG A 228 11.69 -6.15 -18.91
N THR A 229 12.11 -6.11 -17.65
CA THR A 229 13.28 -6.90 -17.20
C THR A 229 13.08 -8.40 -17.42
N ASP A 230 11.84 -8.90 -17.37
CA ASP A 230 11.55 -10.31 -17.62
C ASP A 230 11.62 -10.70 -19.11
N ARG A 231 11.60 -9.72 -20.04
CA ARG A 231 11.62 -9.95 -21.50
C ARG A 231 12.92 -9.56 -22.18
N ASP A 232 13.65 -8.58 -21.65
CA ASP A 232 14.87 -8.02 -22.25
C ASP A 232 16.05 -8.22 -21.28
N GLU A 233 16.90 -9.21 -21.58
CA GLU A 233 18.02 -9.58 -20.70
C GLU A 233 19.11 -8.49 -20.66
N ARG A 234 19.31 -7.73 -21.74
CA ARG A 234 20.27 -6.60 -21.74
C ARG A 234 19.76 -5.48 -20.83
N PHE A 235 18.47 -5.18 -20.89
CA PHE A 235 17.84 -4.24 -19.98
C PHE A 235 17.88 -4.74 -18.53
N ASN A 236 17.61 -6.03 -18.30
CA ASN A 236 17.70 -6.67 -16.99
C ASN A 236 19.10 -6.52 -16.37
N GLN A 237 20.17 -6.72 -17.14
CA GLN A 237 21.54 -6.55 -16.66
C GLN A 237 21.81 -5.10 -16.22
N ARG A 238 21.35 -4.11 -16.99
CA ARG A 238 21.49 -2.68 -16.64
C ARG A 238 20.70 -2.34 -15.37
N VAL A 239 19.45 -2.77 -15.28
CA VAL A 239 18.61 -2.53 -14.09
C VAL A 239 19.23 -3.21 -12.87
N ARG A 240 19.67 -4.47 -12.99
CA ARG A 240 20.35 -5.20 -11.91
C ARG A 240 21.61 -4.49 -11.44
N ALA A 241 22.40 -3.91 -12.35
CA ALA A 241 23.56 -3.11 -11.98
C ALA A 241 23.16 -1.81 -11.25
N PHE A 242 22.07 -1.17 -11.69
CA PHE A 242 21.55 0.06 -11.08
C PHE A 242 20.96 -0.16 -9.67
N VAL A 243 20.20 -1.24 -9.46
CA VAL A 243 19.63 -1.61 -8.16
C VAL A 243 20.51 -2.59 -7.37
N ARG A 244 21.80 -2.68 -7.69
CA ARG A 244 22.70 -3.69 -7.10
C ARG A 244 22.81 -3.61 -5.57
N SER A 245 22.71 -2.39 -5.03
CA SER A 245 22.90 -2.08 -3.61
C SER A 245 21.62 -1.49 -3.01
N PRO A 246 20.68 -2.31 -2.50
CA PRO A 246 19.48 -1.82 -1.82
C PRO A 246 19.78 -0.87 -0.66
N ALA A 247 20.90 -1.07 0.04
CA ALA A 247 21.33 -0.18 1.13
C ALA A 247 21.50 1.28 0.68
N LEU A 248 22.02 1.53 -0.53
CA LEU A 248 22.17 2.90 -1.05
C LEU A 248 20.80 3.52 -1.36
N TRP A 249 19.89 2.73 -1.90
CA TRP A 249 18.51 3.15 -2.18
C TRP A 249 17.76 3.48 -0.90
N TRP A 250 17.89 2.64 0.13
CA TRP A 250 17.27 2.88 1.43
C TRP A 250 17.94 4.01 2.19
N ALA A 251 19.25 4.21 2.07
CA ALA A 251 19.92 5.41 2.59
C ALA A 251 19.39 6.68 1.92
N ALA A 252 19.18 6.66 0.60
CA ALA A 252 18.53 7.78 -0.10
C ALA A 252 17.08 7.98 0.35
N ALA A 253 16.32 6.90 0.59
CA ALA A 253 14.97 7.00 1.14
C ALA A 253 14.98 7.66 2.54
N ILE A 254 15.90 7.23 3.42
CA ILE A 254 16.09 7.84 4.74
C ILE A 254 16.45 9.33 4.60
N ALA A 255 17.30 9.69 3.64
CA ALA A 255 17.63 11.10 3.39
C ALA A 255 16.42 11.93 2.94
N VAL A 256 15.58 11.39 2.04
CA VAL A 256 14.31 12.04 1.64
C VAL A 256 13.38 12.19 2.84
N PHE A 257 13.25 11.17 3.68
CA PHE A 257 12.44 11.22 4.90
C PHE A 257 13.00 12.24 5.92
N ALA A 258 14.32 12.28 6.11
CA ALA A 258 14.95 13.28 6.97
C ALA A 258 14.72 14.69 6.42
N PHE A 259 14.79 14.87 5.11
CA PHE A 259 14.46 16.13 4.45
C PHE A 259 13.01 16.56 4.72
N THR A 260 12.01 15.66 4.63
CA THR A 260 10.63 16.04 4.94
C THR A 260 10.44 16.46 6.40
N CYS A 261 11.22 15.89 7.33
CA CYS A 261 11.21 16.28 8.74
C CYS A 261 11.83 17.67 8.96
N ILE A 262 12.98 17.93 8.33
CA ILE A 262 13.78 19.15 8.54
C ILE A 262 13.20 20.34 7.78
N ALA A 263 12.69 20.12 6.56
CA ALA A 263 12.13 21.17 5.70
C ALA A 263 10.77 21.71 6.19
N GLY A 264 10.25 21.17 7.30
CA GLY A 264 9.00 21.67 7.90
C GLY A 264 7.77 21.40 7.05
N LEU A 265 7.77 20.34 6.23
CA LEU A 265 6.63 19.91 5.42
C LEU A 265 5.52 19.29 6.30
N ARG A 266 5.00 20.06 7.25
CA ARG A 266 4.06 19.61 8.28
C ARG A 266 2.61 19.74 7.80
N ARG A 267 1.71 18.90 8.33
CA ARG A 267 0.26 19.07 8.13
C ARG A 267 -0.26 20.00 9.23
N PRO A 268 -0.85 21.16 8.90
CA PRO A 268 -1.53 21.98 9.89
C PRO A 268 -2.66 21.18 10.54
N ILE A 269 -2.72 21.17 11.88
CA ILE A 269 -3.87 20.63 12.62
C ILE A 269 -5.00 21.66 12.50
N VAL A 270 -5.88 21.45 11.53
CA VAL A 270 -7.02 22.35 11.30
C VAL A 270 -8.31 21.54 11.18
N PRO A 271 -9.44 22.03 11.74
CA PRO A 271 -10.75 21.37 11.65
C PRO A 271 -11.16 21.02 10.22
N ALA A 272 -11.95 19.95 10.07
CA ALA A 272 -12.45 19.41 8.80
C ALA A 272 -13.04 20.45 7.85
N ASP A 273 -13.83 21.32 8.46
CA ASP A 273 -14.67 22.37 7.90
C ASP A 273 -13.91 23.68 7.69
N THR A 274 -12.66 23.79 8.19
CA THR A 274 -11.88 24.99 7.89
C THR A 274 -11.65 25.09 6.39
N PRO A 275 -12.00 26.21 5.74
CA PRO A 275 -11.55 26.50 4.39
C PRO A 275 -10.02 26.43 4.35
N PHE A 276 -9.45 25.99 3.24
CA PHE A 276 -7.99 25.89 3.11
C PHE A 276 -7.33 27.24 3.43
N SER A 277 -6.58 27.33 4.53
CA SER A 277 -5.63 28.43 4.71
C SER A 277 -4.39 28.10 3.86
N PHE A 278 -4.29 28.85 2.77
CA PHE A 278 -3.33 28.81 1.67
C PHE A 278 -1.83 28.99 2.00
N GLY A 279 -1.32 28.39 3.08
CA GLY A 279 -0.04 28.79 3.63
C GLY A 279 1.21 28.55 2.78
N ASP A 280 1.43 27.35 2.24
CA ASP A 280 2.85 26.95 2.06
C ASP A 280 3.13 25.91 0.96
N GLY A 281 2.12 25.32 0.30
CA GLY A 281 2.34 24.26 -0.71
C GLY A 281 3.02 23.01 -0.13
N THR A 282 3.08 22.88 1.20
CA THR A 282 3.81 21.83 1.91
C THR A 282 3.25 20.45 1.61
N GLU A 283 1.93 20.29 1.58
CA GLU A 283 1.25 19.04 1.25
C GLU A 283 1.62 18.56 -0.17
N PHE A 284 1.72 19.48 -1.14
CA PHE A 284 2.11 19.17 -2.51
C PHE A 284 3.54 18.63 -2.56
N TRP A 285 4.48 19.33 -1.92
CA TRP A 285 5.88 18.88 -1.84
C TRP A 285 6.04 17.60 -1.03
N ARG A 286 5.23 17.42 0.03
CA ARG A 286 5.22 16.20 0.84
C ARG A 286 4.75 15.01 0.02
N GLN A 287 3.70 15.18 -0.81
CA GLN A 287 3.24 14.14 -1.74
C GLN A 287 4.35 13.69 -2.68
N ILE A 288 5.09 14.63 -3.29
CA ILE A 288 6.22 14.33 -4.18
C ILE A 288 7.32 13.59 -3.42
N ALA A 289 7.70 14.07 -2.23
CA ALA A 289 8.72 13.44 -1.40
C ALA A 289 8.31 12.02 -0.96
N PHE A 290 7.04 11.82 -0.64
CA PHE A 290 6.47 10.52 -0.25
C PHE A 290 6.43 9.53 -1.41
N GLY A 291 6.11 10.00 -2.62
CA GLY A 291 6.22 9.22 -3.84
C GLY A 291 7.67 8.79 -4.12
N LEU A 292 8.61 9.73 -4.04
CA LEU A 292 10.04 9.45 -4.21
C LEU A 292 10.56 8.46 -3.16
N PHE A 293 10.25 8.69 -1.88
CA PHE A 293 10.59 7.77 -0.78
C PHE A 293 10.07 6.36 -1.06
N SER A 294 8.82 6.24 -1.49
CA SER A 294 8.18 4.95 -1.76
C SER A 294 8.86 4.22 -2.93
N VAL A 295 9.20 4.93 -4.01
CA VAL A 295 9.96 4.36 -5.13
C VAL A 295 11.35 3.93 -4.68
N LEU A 296 12.05 4.75 -3.89
CA LEU A 296 13.39 4.43 -3.38
C LEU A 296 13.37 3.17 -2.49
N LEU A 297 12.30 2.97 -1.73
CA LEU A 297 12.11 1.81 -0.87
C LEU A 297 11.77 0.55 -1.67
N ILE A 298 10.85 0.66 -2.66
CA ILE A 298 10.23 -0.47 -3.36
C ILE A 298 11.05 -0.93 -4.57
N ALA A 299 11.59 0.00 -5.38
CA ALA A 299 12.29 -0.32 -6.63
C ALA A 299 13.41 -1.36 -6.51
N PRO A 300 14.34 -1.30 -5.52
CA PRO A 300 15.40 -2.29 -5.41
C PRO A 300 14.90 -3.70 -5.05
N ILE A 301 13.68 -3.83 -4.53
CA ILE A 301 13.05 -5.12 -4.24
C ILE A 301 12.22 -5.59 -5.46
N ALA A 302 11.37 -4.71 -5.98
CA ALA A 302 10.43 -5.00 -7.06
C ALA A 302 11.11 -5.36 -8.39
N LEU A 303 12.21 -4.68 -8.73
CA LEU A 303 12.89 -4.85 -10.02
C LEU A 303 13.86 -6.03 -10.06
N ARG A 304 14.09 -6.73 -8.93
CA ARG A 304 14.99 -7.89 -8.87
C ARG A 304 14.24 -9.19 -9.01
N ARG A 305 14.72 -10.10 -9.88
CA ARG A 305 14.17 -11.45 -9.98
C ARG A 305 14.37 -12.29 -8.71
N ARG A 306 15.46 -12.04 -7.98
CA ARG A 306 15.78 -12.70 -6.70
C ARG A 306 16.18 -11.66 -5.65
N PRO A 307 15.72 -11.81 -4.40
CA PRO A 307 16.13 -10.93 -3.32
C PRO A 307 17.63 -11.10 -3.03
N ASP A 308 18.30 -10.05 -2.59
CA ASP A 308 19.64 -10.16 -2.01
C ASP A 308 19.62 -10.62 -0.55
N ARG A 309 20.82 -10.82 0.00
CA ARG A 309 21.04 -11.24 1.38
C ARG A 309 20.45 -10.25 2.38
N LEU A 310 20.61 -8.94 2.19
CA LEU A 310 20.12 -7.94 3.13
C LEU A 310 18.58 -7.95 3.14
N THR A 311 17.94 -7.85 1.98
CA THR A 311 16.46 -7.93 1.87
C THR A 311 15.92 -9.24 2.44
N SER A 312 16.57 -10.37 2.17
CA SER A 312 16.14 -11.68 2.68
C SER A 312 16.28 -11.78 4.19
N ALA A 313 17.37 -11.26 4.76
CA ALA A 313 17.64 -11.32 6.19
C ALA A 313 16.75 -10.37 7.01
N THR A 314 16.39 -9.20 6.46
CA THR A 314 15.58 -8.20 7.17
C THR A 314 14.09 -8.37 6.84
N LEU A 315 13.67 -7.87 5.67
CA LEU A 315 12.27 -7.81 5.22
C LEU A 315 11.70 -9.19 4.87
N GLY A 316 12.57 -10.14 4.50
CA GLY A 316 12.22 -11.54 4.24
C GLY A 316 12.21 -12.45 5.47
N SER A 317 12.53 -11.92 6.66
CA SER A 317 12.51 -12.70 7.89
C SER A 317 11.09 -13.19 8.23
N ARG A 318 10.99 -14.35 8.89
CA ARG A 318 9.69 -14.94 9.25
C ARG A 318 8.78 -13.97 10.03
N PRO A 319 9.28 -13.20 11.02
CA PRO A 319 8.44 -12.23 11.72
C PRO A 319 7.93 -11.12 10.80
N MET A 320 8.80 -10.57 9.93
CA MET A 320 8.41 -9.50 9.00
C MET A 320 7.37 -9.98 7.98
N VAL A 321 7.51 -11.19 7.46
CA VAL A 321 6.50 -11.79 6.57
C VAL A 321 5.18 -11.99 7.31
N MET A 322 5.20 -12.50 8.54
CA MET A 322 3.98 -12.68 9.34
C MET A 322 3.27 -11.34 9.57
N LEU A 323 4.01 -10.31 10.00
CA LEU A 323 3.48 -8.97 10.21
C LEU A 323 2.95 -8.35 8.91
N GLY A 324 3.61 -8.60 7.78
CA GLY A 324 3.17 -8.15 6.46
C GLY A 324 1.85 -8.77 6.01
N VAL A 325 1.65 -10.06 6.32
CA VAL A 325 0.40 -10.79 6.03
C VAL A 325 -0.77 -10.19 6.82
N VAL A 326 -0.57 -9.91 8.10
CA VAL A 326 -1.62 -9.36 8.99
C VAL A 326 -1.67 -7.82 8.98
N SER A 327 -0.85 -7.16 8.15
CA SER A 327 -0.69 -5.70 8.15
C SER A 327 -2.01 -4.96 7.88
N TYR A 328 -2.91 -5.57 7.10
CA TYR A 328 -4.23 -5.02 6.82
C TYR A 328 -5.11 -5.01 8.08
N GLY A 329 -5.14 -6.11 8.84
CA GLY A 329 -5.85 -6.16 10.12
C GLY A 329 -5.27 -5.18 11.14
N VAL A 330 -3.94 -5.04 11.21
CA VAL A 330 -3.28 -4.05 12.10
C VAL A 330 -3.76 -2.64 11.74
N TYR A 331 -3.77 -2.34 10.44
CA TYR A 331 -4.27 -1.07 9.92
C TYR A 331 -5.75 -0.82 10.25
N LEU A 332 -6.61 -1.83 10.26
CA LEU A 332 -8.00 -1.66 10.65
C LEU A 332 -8.16 -1.40 12.15
N TRP A 333 -7.52 -2.23 12.99
CA TRP A 333 -7.74 -2.24 14.44
C TRP A 333 -7.03 -1.10 15.18
N HIS A 334 -5.88 -0.61 14.72
CA HIS A 334 -5.04 0.27 15.56
C HIS A 334 -5.76 1.51 16.08
N LYS A 335 -6.46 2.26 15.21
CA LYS A 335 -7.06 3.55 15.57
C LYS A 335 -8.21 3.43 16.56
N SER A 336 -8.95 2.32 16.53
CA SER A 336 -10.02 2.06 17.50
C SER A 336 -9.49 1.61 18.87
N LEU A 337 -8.27 1.06 18.92
CA LEU A 337 -7.61 0.64 20.15
C LEU A 337 -6.92 1.78 20.90
N ILE A 338 -6.42 2.80 20.21
CA ILE A 338 -5.72 3.94 20.85
C ILE A 338 -6.52 4.57 22.00
N PRO A 339 -7.77 5.03 21.81
CA PRO A 339 -8.52 5.66 22.89
C PRO A 339 -8.80 4.70 24.05
N LYS A 340 -8.96 3.39 23.78
CA LYS A 340 -9.17 2.37 24.82
C LYS A 340 -7.92 2.14 25.66
N VAL A 341 -6.75 2.08 25.02
CA VAL A 341 -5.48 2.00 25.74
C VAL A 341 -5.26 3.26 26.57
N GLN A 342 -5.52 4.46 26.02
CA GLN A 342 -5.44 5.71 26.79
C GLN A 342 -6.36 5.69 28.02
N GLU A 343 -7.62 5.28 27.83
CA GLU A 343 -8.60 5.13 28.91
C GLU A 343 -8.12 4.18 30.02
N TRP A 344 -7.55 3.01 29.67
CA TRP A 344 -7.01 2.05 30.65
C TRP A 344 -5.89 2.62 31.53
N PHE A 345 -5.13 3.58 31.01
CA PHE A 345 -4.08 4.28 31.74
C PHE A 345 -4.53 5.64 32.31
N GLY A 346 -5.82 5.98 32.21
CA GLY A 346 -6.39 7.22 32.73
C GLY A 346 -6.04 8.48 31.90
N TRP A 347 -5.67 8.32 30.63
CA TRP A 347 -5.36 9.41 29.72
C TRP A 347 -6.54 9.76 28.81
N GLY A 348 -6.70 11.06 28.53
CA GLY A 348 -7.64 11.55 27.53
C GLY A 348 -7.05 11.68 26.13
N PHE A 349 -7.83 12.25 25.23
CA PHE A 349 -7.36 12.65 23.89
C PHE A 349 -6.24 13.71 23.99
N PHE A 350 -5.24 13.62 23.11
CA PHE A 350 -3.99 14.42 23.15
C PHE A 350 -3.16 14.25 24.44
N GLN A 351 -3.32 13.12 25.14
CA GLN A 351 -2.59 12.84 26.37
C GLN A 351 -1.99 11.43 26.39
N GLY A 352 -0.96 11.24 27.20
CA GLY A 352 -0.42 9.93 27.53
C GLY A 352 1.00 9.67 27.05
N ASN A 353 1.55 8.53 27.47
CA ASN A 353 2.92 8.16 27.13
C ASN A 353 2.97 7.45 25.77
N PHE A 354 3.61 8.08 24.77
CA PHE A 354 3.76 7.52 23.43
C PHE A 354 4.23 6.06 23.42
N LEU A 355 5.30 5.75 24.15
CA LEU A 355 5.92 4.43 24.09
C LEU A 355 4.98 3.35 24.65
N VAL A 356 4.31 3.64 25.77
CA VAL A 356 3.33 2.73 26.37
C VAL A 356 2.17 2.49 25.41
N VAL A 357 1.57 3.56 24.88
CA VAL A 357 0.43 3.44 23.97
C VAL A 357 0.84 2.73 22.67
N PHE A 358 2.01 3.06 22.11
CA PHE A 358 2.49 2.46 20.87
C PHE A 358 2.74 0.96 21.01
N LEU A 359 3.41 0.53 22.09
CA LEU A 359 3.68 -0.89 22.33
C LEU A 359 2.39 -1.67 22.59
N ALA A 360 1.49 -1.13 23.43
CA ALA A 360 0.20 -1.76 23.73
C ALA A 360 -0.67 -1.88 22.48
N VAL A 361 -0.86 -0.79 21.73
CA VAL A 361 -1.66 -0.77 20.49
C VAL A 361 -1.03 -1.67 19.43
N SER A 362 0.29 -1.66 19.26
CA SER A 362 0.98 -2.54 18.30
C SER A 362 0.77 -4.02 18.64
N LEU A 363 0.89 -4.39 19.91
CA LEU A 363 0.68 -5.77 20.36
C LEU A 363 -0.78 -6.21 20.17
N LEU A 364 -1.73 -5.40 20.65
CA LEU A 364 -3.16 -5.72 20.61
C LEU A 364 -3.69 -5.75 19.17
N SER A 365 -3.33 -4.76 18.36
CA SER A 365 -3.73 -4.72 16.95
C SER A 365 -3.13 -5.89 16.17
N THR A 366 -1.89 -6.30 16.45
CA THR A 366 -1.28 -7.48 15.82
C THR A 366 -1.99 -8.77 16.23
N ALA A 367 -2.32 -8.92 17.52
CA ALA A 367 -3.06 -10.08 18.01
C ALA A 367 -4.45 -10.17 17.36
N LEU A 368 -5.22 -9.08 17.40
CA LEU A 368 -6.55 -9.02 16.77
C LEU A 368 -6.48 -9.21 15.26
N ALA A 369 -5.50 -8.60 14.59
CA ALA A 369 -5.26 -8.78 13.17
C ALA A 369 -4.96 -10.24 12.81
N TRP A 370 -4.18 -10.94 13.63
CA TRP A 370 -3.91 -12.36 13.43
C TRP A 370 -5.18 -13.21 13.56
N LEU A 371 -6.02 -12.92 14.56
CA LEU A 371 -7.31 -13.60 14.79
C LEU A 371 -8.27 -13.33 13.62
N THR A 372 -8.47 -12.06 13.24
CA THR A 372 -9.30 -11.66 12.09
C THR A 372 -8.80 -12.28 10.79
N HIS A 373 -7.48 -12.28 10.57
CA HIS A 373 -6.89 -12.89 9.38
C HIS A 373 -7.14 -14.41 9.34
N ARG A 374 -6.99 -15.10 10.47
CA ARG A 374 -7.13 -16.56 10.58
C ARG A 374 -8.56 -17.03 10.35
N TRP A 375 -9.53 -16.31 10.89
CA TRP A 375 -10.93 -16.75 10.95
C TRP A 375 -11.87 -16.03 9.99
N ILE A 376 -11.51 -14.86 9.48
CA ILE A 376 -12.37 -14.08 8.58
C ILE A 376 -11.71 -13.93 7.22
N GLU A 377 -10.52 -13.34 7.13
CA GLU A 377 -9.91 -13.03 5.84
C GLU A 377 -9.50 -14.29 5.08
N SER A 378 -8.79 -15.21 5.74
CA SER A 378 -8.28 -16.43 5.11
C SER A 378 -9.40 -17.33 4.58
N PRO A 379 -10.48 -17.63 5.34
CA PRO A 379 -11.60 -18.38 4.81
C PRO A 379 -12.31 -17.67 3.66
N SER A 380 -12.55 -16.37 3.79
CA SER A 380 -13.23 -15.59 2.75
C SER A 380 -12.47 -15.64 1.42
N LEU A 381 -11.14 -15.45 1.45
CA LEU A 381 -10.30 -15.54 0.26
C LEU A 381 -10.34 -16.93 -0.39
N ARG A 382 -10.34 -18.02 0.40
CA ARG A 382 -10.41 -19.40 -0.12
C ARG A 382 -11.68 -19.67 -0.91
N LEU A 383 -12.81 -19.04 -0.57
CA LEU A 383 -14.06 -19.16 -1.33
C LEU A 383 -13.91 -18.64 -2.77
N THR A 384 -13.05 -17.64 -2.98
CA THR A 384 -12.78 -17.08 -4.32
C THR A 384 -11.75 -17.87 -5.14
N ASP A 385 -11.05 -18.81 -4.48
CA ASP A 385 -10.10 -19.73 -5.11
C ASP A 385 -10.77 -21.03 -5.60
N GLY A 386 -11.91 -21.43 -5.01
CA GLY A 386 -12.59 -22.71 -5.24
C GLY A 386 -13.42 -22.85 -6.54
N GLY A 387 -13.65 -21.77 -7.28
CA GLY A 387 -14.37 -21.81 -8.57
C GLY A 387 -13.42 -21.75 -9.77
N GLY A 388 -13.00 -22.90 -10.30
CA GLY A 388 -12.37 -23.01 -11.64
C GLY A 388 -10.92 -23.51 -11.66
N ILE A 389 -10.79 -24.82 -11.99
CA ILE A 389 -9.66 -25.51 -12.64
C ILE A 389 -8.30 -25.38 -11.94
N ARG A 390 -7.91 -26.45 -11.21
CA ARG A 390 -6.50 -26.85 -11.08
C ARG A 390 -5.90 -26.85 -12.49
N SER A 391 -5.13 -25.82 -12.85
CA SER A 391 -4.26 -25.94 -14.01
C SER A 391 -3.30 -27.08 -13.69
N LYS A 392 -3.51 -28.23 -14.34
CA LYS A 392 -2.47 -29.24 -14.53
C LYS A 392 -1.37 -28.55 -15.34
N VAL A 393 -0.48 -27.83 -14.67
CA VAL A 393 0.87 -27.62 -15.19
C VAL A 393 1.54 -28.98 -15.02
N PRO A 394 2.02 -29.62 -16.10
CA PRO A 394 2.77 -30.87 -15.97
C PRO A 394 3.97 -30.62 -15.07
N GLU A 395 4.16 -31.44 -14.05
CA GLU A 395 5.44 -31.60 -13.38
C GLU A 395 6.47 -31.99 -14.43
N ARG A 396 7.21 -31.02 -14.97
CA ARG A 396 8.54 -31.30 -15.51
C ARG A 396 9.48 -31.38 -14.32
N GLU A 397 9.54 -32.60 -13.77
CA GLU A 397 10.75 -33.31 -13.38
C GLU A 397 12.03 -32.46 -13.45
N THR A 398 12.28 -31.69 -12.39
CA THR A 398 13.62 -31.23 -12.04
C THR A 398 14.31 -32.37 -11.30
N ALA A 399 14.67 -33.43 -12.03
CA ALA A 399 15.73 -34.33 -11.60
C ALA A 399 17.05 -33.61 -11.84
N ILE A 400 17.66 -33.11 -10.77
CA ILE A 400 19.06 -32.69 -10.77
C ILE A 400 19.86 -34.01 -10.82
N PRO A 401 20.68 -34.28 -11.85
CA PRO A 401 21.59 -35.42 -11.81
C PRO A 401 22.63 -35.15 -10.71
N PRO A 402 23.05 -36.17 -9.94
CA PRO A 402 24.13 -35.98 -8.98
C PRO A 402 25.42 -35.63 -9.73
N ASP A 403 26.18 -34.69 -9.17
CA ASP A 403 27.52 -34.31 -9.62
C ASP A 403 28.37 -35.57 -9.86
N SER A 404 28.79 -35.79 -11.10
CA SER A 404 29.87 -36.71 -11.43
C SER A 404 31.19 -35.99 -11.21
N ASP A 405 31.84 -36.31 -10.09
CA ASP A 405 33.22 -35.96 -9.75
C ASP A 405 34.18 -36.72 -10.68
N PRO A 406 35.02 -36.07 -11.52
CA PRO A 406 36.13 -36.74 -12.17
C PRO A 406 37.35 -36.62 -11.26
N GLY A 407 37.55 -37.61 -10.39
CA GLY A 407 38.81 -37.78 -9.68
C GLY A 407 39.98 -37.98 -10.67
N PRO A 408 41.19 -37.50 -10.35
CA PRO A 408 42.31 -37.54 -11.28
C PRO A 408 42.87 -38.95 -11.43
N SER A 409 43.11 -39.37 -12.67
CA SER A 409 43.92 -40.53 -13.01
C SER A 409 45.32 -40.39 -12.42
N LYS A 410 45.72 -41.36 -11.59
CA LYS A 410 47.12 -41.60 -11.23
C LYS A 410 47.58 -42.88 -11.91
N ASP A 411 48.52 -42.73 -12.82
CA ASP A 411 49.67 -43.63 -12.90
C ASP A 411 50.59 -43.37 -11.68
#